data_AF-A0A8J6BX35-F1
#
_entry.id   AF-A0A8J6BX35-F1
#
_cell.length_a   1.000
_cell.length_b   1.000
_cell.length_c   1.000
_cell.angle_alpha   90.00
_cell.angle_beta   90.00
_cell.angle_gamma   90.00
#
_symmetry.space_group_name_H-M   'P 1'
#
loop_
_entity.id
_entity.type
_entity.pdbx_description
1 polymer ?
#
loop_
_entity_poly.entity_id
_entity_poly.type
_entity_poly.pdbx_seq_one_letter_code
_entity_poly.pdbx_strand_id
1 'polypeptide(L)'
;MLMLHTVPIGECWARTIASTRLQTSRPYFEFSDYTWPPGVTDLYPDHDQVTEYLSSYAKCFGVLVRVRFGCRVSALEYAGADEGELMAWEHWAGNGQAFGTGRGDGCLVGLEDHRPEAALQRVLARGQPAGSGADDHPLLLHSKSEGSTVCN
;
A
#
# COMPACT_ATOMS: atom_id res chain seq x y z
N MET A 1 -12.87 3.05 -26.08
CA MET A 1 -12.74 1.70 -25.51
C MET A 1 -11.92 1.84 -24.24
N LEU A 2 -12.57 1.92 -23.08
CA LEU A 2 -11.87 2.11 -21.81
C LEU A 2 -11.09 0.82 -21.50
N MET A 3 -9.77 0.91 -21.46
CA MET A 3 -8.90 -0.12 -20.90
C MET A 3 -9.37 -0.36 -19.46
N LEU A 4 -10.00 -1.51 -19.19
CA LEU A 4 -10.09 -2.05 -17.84
C LEU A 4 -8.65 -2.13 -17.34
N HIS A 5 -8.24 -1.17 -16.52
CA HIS A 5 -6.97 -1.22 -15.83
C HIS A 5 -7.07 -2.39 -14.84
N THR A 6 -6.66 -3.58 -15.27
CA THR A 6 -6.49 -4.69 -14.36
C THR A 6 -5.45 -4.23 -13.34
N VAL A 7 -5.82 -4.19 -12.06
CA VAL A 7 -4.85 -3.90 -11.00
C VAL A 7 -3.73 -4.94 -11.14
N PRO A 8 -2.48 -4.52 -11.37
CA PRO A 8 -1.38 -5.45 -11.59
C PRO A 8 -1.18 -6.31 -10.34
N ILE A 9 -1.08 -7.62 -10.52
CA ILE A 9 -0.66 -8.53 -9.45
C ILE A 9 0.84 -8.72 -9.48
N GLY A 10 1.40 -9.04 -8.31
CA GLY A 10 2.84 -9.19 -8.13
C GLY A 10 3.55 -7.90 -7.75
N GLU A 11 2.81 -6.79 -7.52
CA GLU A 11 3.22 -5.47 -7.01
C GLU A 11 4.69 -5.06 -7.22
N CYS A 12 5.64 -5.67 -6.50
CA CYS A 12 7.07 -5.42 -6.65
C CYS A 12 7.59 -5.67 -8.08
N TRP A 13 7.00 -6.61 -8.82
CA TRP A 13 7.33 -6.89 -10.21
C TRP A 13 6.66 -5.94 -11.20
N ALA A 14 5.48 -5.41 -10.84
CA ALA A 14 4.73 -4.50 -11.69
C ALA A 14 5.18 -3.03 -11.56
N ARG A 15 5.92 -2.67 -10.50
CA ARG A 15 6.42 -1.31 -10.23
C ARG A 15 7.92 -1.34 -9.98
N THR A 16 8.68 -1.61 -11.04
CA THR A 16 10.15 -1.71 -11.00
C THR A 16 10.82 -1.04 -12.19
N ILE A 17 12.14 -0.89 -12.15
CA ILE A 17 12.92 -0.38 -13.29
C ILE A 17 13.02 -1.45 -14.38
N ALA A 18 13.11 -1.01 -15.64
CA ALA A 18 13.10 -1.91 -16.81
C ALA A 18 14.22 -2.97 -16.80
N SER A 19 15.33 -2.71 -16.11
CA SER A 19 16.46 -3.63 -16.00
C SER A 19 16.30 -4.70 -14.93
N THR A 20 15.20 -4.69 -14.17
CA THR A 20 14.98 -5.66 -13.09
C THR A 20 14.76 -7.06 -13.64
N ARG A 21 15.47 -8.02 -13.05
CA ARG A 21 15.41 -9.46 -13.36
C ARG A 21 15.36 -10.29 -12.08
N LEU A 22 14.92 -11.53 -12.17
CA LEU A 22 15.03 -12.47 -11.04
C LEU A 22 16.49 -12.59 -10.58
N GLN A 23 16.72 -12.56 -9.27
CA GLN A 23 18.03 -12.87 -8.69
C GLN A 23 18.23 -14.39 -8.53
N THR A 24 17.16 -15.12 -8.28
CA THR A 24 17.14 -16.59 -8.21
C THR A 24 16.79 -17.14 -9.59
N SER A 25 17.40 -18.25 -10.02
CA SER A 25 17.09 -18.80 -11.35
C SER A 25 15.66 -19.32 -11.41
N ARG A 26 15.08 -19.25 -12.61
CA ARG A 26 13.69 -19.61 -12.92
C ARG A 26 13.23 -20.95 -12.30
N PRO A 27 13.98 -22.06 -12.37
CA PRO A 27 13.54 -23.34 -11.80
C PRO A 27 13.40 -23.35 -10.27
N TYR A 28 14.06 -22.43 -9.56
CA TYR A 28 13.92 -22.30 -8.10
C TYR A 28 12.89 -21.24 -7.70
N PHE A 29 12.36 -20.48 -8.66
CA PHE A 29 11.31 -19.49 -8.44
C PHE A 29 9.92 -20.00 -8.84
N GLU A 30 9.84 -21.03 -9.68
CA GLU A 30 8.56 -21.58 -10.14
C GLU A 30 7.76 -22.25 -9.02
N PHE A 31 6.44 -22.23 -9.16
CA PHE A 31 5.56 -22.93 -8.24
C PHE A 31 5.64 -24.42 -8.55
N SER A 32 5.66 -25.26 -7.52
CA SER A 32 5.82 -26.71 -7.67
C SER A 32 4.74 -27.37 -8.52
N ASP A 33 3.56 -26.74 -8.60
CA ASP A 33 2.38 -27.20 -9.35
C ASP A 33 2.12 -26.38 -10.63
N TYR A 34 2.99 -25.42 -10.95
CA TYR A 34 2.82 -24.56 -12.12
C TYR A 34 4.16 -24.10 -12.67
N THR A 35 4.55 -24.68 -13.81
CA THR A 35 5.81 -24.37 -14.46
C THR A 35 5.68 -23.18 -15.40
N TRP A 36 6.82 -22.58 -15.74
CA TRP A 36 6.87 -21.53 -16.74
C TRP A 36 6.51 -22.04 -18.15
N PRO A 37 5.89 -21.20 -18.99
CA PRO A 37 5.65 -21.55 -20.39
C PRO A 37 6.97 -21.85 -21.11
N PRO A 38 6.99 -22.81 -22.06
CA PRO A 38 8.22 -23.20 -22.78
C PRO A 38 8.83 -22.06 -23.62
N GLY A 39 8.08 -20.99 -23.91
CA GLY A 39 8.58 -19.79 -24.59
C GLY A 39 9.50 -18.91 -23.75
N VAL A 40 9.52 -19.08 -22.42
CA VAL A 40 10.42 -18.33 -21.52
C VAL A 40 11.71 -19.12 -21.32
N THR A 41 12.71 -18.84 -22.15
CA THR A 41 13.99 -19.55 -22.14
C THR A 41 15.03 -18.93 -21.20
N ASP A 42 14.82 -17.70 -20.74
CA ASP A 42 15.75 -17.00 -19.87
C ASP A 42 15.90 -17.70 -18.51
N LEU A 43 17.15 -17.87 -18.07
CA LEU A 43 17.44 -18.43 -16.75
C LEU A 43 17.09 -17.44 -15.62
N TYR A 44 17.18 -16.14 -15.92
CA TYR A 44 16.81 -15.03 -15.03
C TYR A 44 15.85 -14.08 -15.77
N PRO A 45 14.56 -14.45 -15.86
CA PRO A 45 13.53 -13.67 -16.51
C PRO A 45 13.48 -12.22 -16.01
N ASP A 46 13.11 -11.30 -16.89
CA ASP A 46 12.84 -9.91 -16.54
C ASP A 46 11.47 -9.73 -15.86
N HIS A 47 11.22 -8.52 -15.39
CA HIS A 47 10.00 -8.21 -14.63
C HIS A 47 8.71 -8.41 -15.43
N ASP A 48 8.75 -8.24 -16.77
CA ASP A 48 7.58 -8.44 -17.62
C ASP A 48 7.25 -9.93 -17.70
N GLN A 49 8.26 -10.76 -17.96
CA GLN A 49 8.12 -12.21 -17.94
C GLN A 49 7.62 -12.71 -16.57
N VAL A 50 8.15 -12.19 -15.45
CA VAL A 50 7.68 -12.55 -14.10
C VAL A 50 6.23 -12.13 -13.86
N THR A 51 5.86 -10.92 -14.26
CA THR A 51 4.48 -10.43 -14.08
C THR A 51 3.50 -11.25 -14.92
N GLU A 52 3.87 -11.65 -16.14
CA GLU A 52 3.07 -12.52 -16.99
C GLU A 52 2.89 -13.92 -16.38
N TYR A 53 3.96 -14.51 -15.85
CA TYR A 53 3.91 -15.80 -15.17
C TYR A 53 2.97 -15.79 -13.95
N LEU A 54 3.12 -14.80 -13.06
CA LEU A 54 2.24 -14.64 -11.88
C LEU A 54 0.78 -14.41 -12.29
N SER A 55 0.55 -13.63 -13.35
CA SER A 55 -0.79 -13.40 -13.90
C SER A 55 -1.41 -14.67 -14.48
N SER A 56 -0.60 -15.49 -15.15
CA SER A 56 -1.03 -16.77 -15.73
C SER A 56 -1.37 -17.79 -14.64
N TYR A 57 -0.55 -17.88 -13.59
CA TYR A 57 -0.84 -18.68 -12.40
C TYR A 57 -2.17 -18.26 -11.76
N ALA A 58 -2.34 -16.96 -11.49
CA ALA A 58 -3.54 -16.44 -10.85
C ALA A 58 -4.82 -16.72 -11.66
N LYS A 59 -4.73 -16.73 -13.00
CA LYS A 59 -5.82 -17.14 -13.89
C LYS A 59 -6.09 -18.64 -13.82
N CYS A 60 -5.04 -19.46 -13.91
CA CYS A 60 -5.14 -20.92 -13.93
C CYS A 60 -5.83 -21.47 -12.67
N PHE A 61 -5.49 -20.94 -11.50
CA PHE A 61 -6.05 -21.39 -10.22
C PHE A 61 -7.20 -20.53 -9.71
N GLY A 62 -7.67 -19.56 -10.51
CA GLY A 62 -8.77 -18.68 -10.13
C GLY A 62 -8.48 -17.85 -8.88
N VAL A 63 -7.23 -17.49 -8.61
CA VAL A 63 -6.84 -16.68 -7.43
C VAL A 63 -7.58 -15.35 -7.44
N LEU A 64 -7.72 -14.73 -8.62
CA LEU A 64 -8.31 -13.40 -8.78
C LEU A 64 -9.75 -13.31 -8.29
N VAL A 65 -10.53 -14.39 -8.40
CA VAL A 65 -11.94 -14.39 -7.97
C VAL A 65 -12.09 -14.31 -6.45
N ARG A 66 -10.99 -14.55 -5.71
CA ARG A 66 -10.94 -14.49 -4.25
C ARG A 66 -10.31 -13.18 -3.74
N VAL A 67 -9.86 -12.30 -4.65
CA VAL A 67 -9.19 -11.06 -4.29
C VAL A 67 -10.14 -9.87 -4.42
N ARG A 68 -10.22 -9.06 -3.37
CA ARG A 68 -10.89 -7.76 -3.40
C ARG A 68 -9.85 -6.66 -3.57
N PHE A 69 -9.76 -6.10 -4.77
CA PHE A 69 -8.86 -4.99 -5.06
C PHE A 69 -9.42 -3.66 -4.56
N GLY A 70 -8.53 -2.68 -4.36
CA GLY A 70 -8.93 -1.35 -3.92
C GLY A 70 -9.47 -1.33 -2.49
N CYS A 71 -9.17 -2.35 -1.68
CA CYS A 71 -9.46 -2.34 -0.25
C CYS A 71 -8.15 -2.15 0.52
N ARG A 72 -8.18 -1.28 1.54
CA ARG A 72 -7.15 -1.21 2.56
C ARG A 72 -7.62 -2.01 3.76
N VAL A 73 -6.80 -2.94 4.23
CA VAL A 73 -7.03 -3.59 5.53
C VAL A 73 -6.69 -2.56 6.62
N SER A 74 -7.68 -2.20 7.43
CA SER A 74 -7.54 -1.18 8.50
C SER A 74 -7.36 -1.80 9.88
N ALA A 75 -7.97 -2.97 10.12
CA ALA A 75 -7.89 -3.69 11.38
C ALA A 75 -7.93 -5.21 11.15
N LEU A 76 -7.34 -5.96 12.07
CA LEU A 76 -7.34 -7.41 12.11
C LEU A 76 -7.53 -7.84 13.56
N GLU A 77 -8.65 -8.48 13.87
CA GLU A 77 -9.02 -8.87 15.24
C GLU A 77 -9.26 -10.37 15.31
N TYR A 78 -8.70 -11.03 16.32
CA TYR A 78 -8.92 -12.44 16.55
C TYR A 78 -10.22 -12.65 17.33
N ALA A 79 -11.14 -13.48 16.81
CA ALA A 79 -12.46 -13.71 17.40
C ALA A 79 -12.61 -15.06 18.11
N GLY A 80 -11.49 -15.73 18.44
CA GLY A 80 -11.49 -17.15 18.84
C GLY A 80 -11.36 -17.49 20.33
N ALA A 81 -10.67 -16.67 21.13
CA ALA A 81 -10.33 -17.03 22.51
C ALA A 81 -10.72 -15.93 23.50
N ASP A 82 -11.27 -16.33 24.65
CA ASP A 82 -11.42 -15.43 25.79
C ASP A 82 -10.05 -15.10 26.40
N GLU A 83 -9.98 -14.03 27.20
CA GLU A 83 -8.72 -13.58 27.85
C GLU A 83 -8.07 -14.69 28.70
N GLY A 84 -8.84 -15.61 29.28
CA GLY A 84 -8.34 -16.74 30.05
C GLY A 84 -7.68 -17.82 29.18
N GLU A 85 -8.20 -18.05 27.98
CA GLU A 85 -7.63 -18.99 27.00
C GLU A 85 -6.38 -18.39 26.32
N LEU A 86 -6.37 -17.08 26.05
CA LEU A 86 -5.19 -16.32 25.59
C LEU A 86 -4.03 -16.35 26.62
N MET A 87 -4.36 -16.22 27.91
CA MET A 87 -3.37 -16.28 29.00
C MET A 87 -2.81 -17.69 29.25
N ALA A 88 -3.46 -18.73 28.73
CA ALA A 88 -2.98 -20.10 28.75
C ALA A 88 -2.07 -20.45 27.54
N TRP A 89 -1.84 -19.50 26.62
CA TRP A 89 -0.95 -19.68 25.47
C TRP A 89 0.53 -19.56 25.88
N GLU A 90 1.02 -20.49 26.69
CA GLU A 90 2.46 -20.69 26.89
C GLU A 90 3.18 -21.15 25.60
N HIS A 91 2.44 -21.43 24.53
CA HIS A 91 2.96 -21.99 23.28
C HIS A 91 2.56 -21.15 22.07
N TRP A 92 3.28 -20.04 21.88
CA TRP A 92 3.30 -19.26 20.63
C TRP A 92 3.74 -20.10 19.40
N ALA A 93 4.24 -21.32 19.62
CA ALA A 93 4.56 -22.31 18.58
C ALA A 93 3.37 -23.22 18.19
N GLY A 94 2.19 -23.02 18.79
CA GLY A 94 1.04 -23.90 18.60
C GLY A 94 1.23 -25.28 19.24
N ASN A 95 0.16 -26.07 19.23
CA ASN A 95 0.15 -27.46 19.72
C ASN A 95 0.54 -28.49 18.62
N GLY A 96 1.17 -28.02 17.54
CA GLY A 96 1.49 -28.83 16.36
C GLY A 96 0.28 -29.20 15.47
N GLN A 97 -0.93 -28.69 15.75
CA GLN A 97 -2.09 -28.83 14.87
C GLN A 97 -2.26 -27.59 13.99
N ALA A 98 -2.64 -27.80 12.73
CA ALA A 98 -3.04 -26.71 11.85
C ALA A 98 -4.38 -26.16 12.36
N PHE A 99 -4.36 -24.89 12.79
CA PHE A 99 -5.49 -24.17 13.40
C PHE A 99 -5.89 -24.77 14.76
N GLY A 100 -5.59 -24.04 15.84
CA GLY A 100 -5.87 -24.45 17.22
C GLY A 100 -7.32 -24.94 17.44
N THR A 101 -7.48 -25.87 18.38
CA THR A 101 -8.71 -26.50 18.95
C THR A 101 -9.89 -26.86 18.03
N GLY A 102 -9.84 -26.63 16.72
CA GLY A 102 -10.90 -26.96 15.77
C GLY A 102 -12.16 -26.10 15.92
N ARG A 103 -12.20 -25.12 16.84
CA ARG A 103 -13.15 -24.02 16.73
C ARG A 103 -12.64 -23.14 15.61
N GLY A 104 -13.53 -22.78 14.68
CA GLY A 104 -13.20 -21.82 13.63
C GLY A 104 -12.94 -20.47 14.29
N ASP A 105 -11.73 -20.26 14.77
CA ASP A 105 -11.25 -19.01 15.32
C ASP A 105 -11.15 -18.03 14.17
N GLY A 106 -12.28 -17.40 13.87
CA GLY A 106 -12.39 -16.43 12.81
C GLY A 106 -11.51 -15.23 13.13
N CYS A 107 -10.85 -14.69 12.11
CA CYS A 107 -10.28 -13.37 12.22
C CYS A 107 -11.28 -12.38 11.59
N LEU A 108 -11.68 -11.37 12.35
CA LEU A 108 -12.43 -10.24 11.83
C LEU A 108 -11.46 -9.30 11.12
N VAL A 109 -11.79 -8.95 9.88
CA VAL A 109 -10.98 -8.06 9.05
C VAL A 109 -11.76 -6.79 8.77
N GLY A 110 -11.27 -5.66 9.29
CA GLY A 110 -11.76 -4.34 8.92
C GLY A 110 -11.23 -3.97 7.53
N LEU A 111 -12.13 -3.71 6.58
CA LEU A 111 -11.78 -3.29 5.22
C LEU A 111 -12.36 -1.91 4.94
N GLU A 112 -11.51 -1.01 4.45
CA GLU A 112 -11.89 0.31 3.97
C GLU A 112 -11.69 0.39 2.46
N ASP A 113 -12.62 1.03 1.75
CA ASP A 113 -12.44 1.30 0.32
C ASP A 113 -11.30 2.30 0.12
N HIS A 114 -10.27 1.86 -0.59
CA HIS A 114 -9.09 2.64 -0.95
C HIS A 114 -9.20 3.10 -2.40
N ARG A 115 -9.79 4.29 -2.60
CA ARG A 115 -9.78 4.98 -3.90
C ARG A 115 -8.58 5.94 -3.98
N PRO A 116 -7.53 5.64 -4.78
CA PRO A 116 -6.32 6.45 -4.84
C PRO A 116 -6.58 7.88 -5.33
N GLU A 117 -7.54 8.07 -6.23
CA GLU A 117 -8.02 9.39 -6.71
C GLU A 117 -8.50 10.30 -5.58
N ALA A 118 -9.25 9.77 -4.60
CA ALA A 118 -9.76 10.55 -3.48
C ALA A 118 -8.65 10.94 -2.48
N ALA A 119 -7.60 10.12 -2.37
CA ALA A 119 -6.42 10.46 -1.58
C ALA A 119 -5.61 11.58 -2.24
N LEU A 120 -5.44 11.53 -3.57
CA LEU A 120 -4.75 12.58 -4.33
C LEU A 120 -5.49 13.93 -4.25
N GLN A 121 -6.82 13.93 -4.40
CA GLN A 121 -7.64 15.14 -4.26
C GLN A 121 -7.53 15.77 -2.85
N ARG A 122 -7.40 14.97 -1.79
CA ARG A 122 -7.20 15.47 -0.42
C ARG A 122 -5.82 16.09 -0.21
N VAL A 123 -4.78 15.55 -0.84
CA VAL A 123 -3.42 16.13 -0.79
C VAL A 123 -3.38 17.45 -1.55
N LEU A 124 -4.00 17.51 -2.74
CA LEU A 124 -4.09 18.72 -3.56
C LEU A 124 -4.93 19.82 -2.88
N ALA A 125 -6.05 19.48 -2.24
CA ALA A 125 -6.88 20.43 -1.50
C ALA A 125 -6.19 21.02 -0.25
N ARG A 126 -5.22 20.30 0.34
CA ARG A 126 -4.37 20.84 1.42
C ARG A 126 -3.27 21.79 0.91
N GLY A 127 -3.03 21.83 -0.40
CA GLY A 127 -1.99 22.65 -1.03
C GLY A 127 -2.47 23.99 -1.60
N GLN A 128 -3.75 24.35 -1.50
CA GLN A 128 -4.24 25.66 -1.95
C GLN A 128 -4.11 26.68 -0.80
N PRO A 129 -3.26 27.71 -0.92
CA PRO A 129 -3.21 28.78 0.07
C PRO A 129 -4.54 29.53 0.06
N ALA A 130 -5.11 29.75 1.26
CA ALA A 130 -6.25 30.63 1.45
C ALA A 130 -5.95 31.98 0.79
N GLY A 131 -6.82 32.41 -0.12
CA GLY A 131 -6.65 33.64 -0.89
C GLY A 131 -6.36 34.83 0.03
N SER A 132 -5.30 35.57 -0.29
CA SER A 132 -5.02 36.85 0.35
C SER A 132 -6.12 37.83 -0.04
N GLY A 133 -6.99 38.16 0.92
CA GLY A 133 -7.81 39.36 0.84
C GLY A 133 -6.89 40.56 0.67
N ALA A 134 -7.11 41.29 -0.43
CA ALA A 134 -6.52 42.59 -0.65
C ALA A 134 -7.13 43.57 0.36
N ASP A 135 -6.28 44.20 1.16
CA ASP A 135 -6.58 45.48 1.83
C ASP A 135 -5.39 46.41 1.59
N ASP A 136 -5.48 47.16 0.49
CA ASP A 136 -4.71 48.36 0.24
C ASP A 136 -5.16 49.46 1.21
N HIS A 137 -4.25 50.01 2.02
CA HIS A 137 -4.38 51.39 2.50
C HIS A 137 -3.01 52.04 2.76
N PRO A 138 -2.75 53.27 2.25
CA PRO A 138 -1.42 53.88 2.28
C PRO A 138 -1.18 54.83 3.47
N LEU A 139 0.10 54.85 3.89
CA LEU A 139 0.92 55.92 4.49
C LEU A 139 0.37 56.78 5.64
N LEU A 140 1.16 56.85 6.74
CA LEU A 140 1.58 58.15 7.31
C LEU A 140 2.80 58.00 8.25
N LEU A 141 3.92 58.57 7.81
CA LEU A 141 5.09 58.91 8.62
C LEU A 141 4.72 60.00 9.61
N HIS A 142 4.88 59.73 10.91
CA HIS A 142 4.93 60.77 11.93
C HIS A 142 6.33 60.86 12.53
N SER A 143 7.04 61.88 12.08
CA SER A 143 8.26 62.44 12.64
C SER A 143 8.06 62.77 14.12
N LYS A 144 8.93 62.27 15.00
CA LYS A 144 9.05 62.79 16.36
C LYS A 144 10.00 63.99 16.35
N SER A 145 9.44 65.17 16.63
CA SER A 145 10.16 66.37 17.03
C SER A 145 9.97 66.60 18.51
N GLU A 146 11.06 66.84 19.24
CA GLU A 146 11.23 67.57 20.52
C GLU A 146 12.66 67.22 20.99
N GLY A 147 13.61 68.11 21.27
CA GLY A 147 13.58 69.53 21.62
C GLY A 147 14.41 69.72 22.91
N SER A 148 15.24 70.78 22.97
CA SER A 148 16.04 71.30 24.11
C SER A 148 17.52 70.87 24.16
N THR A 149 18.47 71.65 23.62
CA THR A 149 19.08 72.91 24.11
C THR A 149 20.06 72.70 25.27
N VAL A 150 21.35 73.00 25.05
CA VAL A 150 22.12 74.05 25.76
C VAL A 150 23.34 74.44 24.90
N CYS A 151 23.51 75.75 24.74
CA CYS A 151 24.66 76.46 24.18
C CYS A 151 25.66 76.78 25.30
N ASN A 152 26.95 76.49 25.13
CA ASN A 152 28.06 77.43 24.89
C ASN A 152 29.40 76.69 25.00
#